data_AF-A0AAJ1Z083-F1
#
_entry.id   AF-A0AAJ1Z083-F1
#
_cell.length_a   1.000
_cell.length_b   1.000
_cell.length_c   1.000
_cell.angle_alpha   90.00
_cell.angle_beta   90.00
_cell.angle_gamma   90.00
#
_symmetry.space_group_name_H-M   'P 1'
#
loop_
_entity.id
_entity.type
_entity.pdbx_description
1 polymer ?
#
loop_
_entity_poly.entity_id
_entity_poly.type
_entity_poly.pdbx_seq_one_letter_code
_entity_poly.pdbx_strand_id
1 'polypeptide(L)'
;MKNLLEGNNKKVKTVEAAQSDLNKVDELVVSLETKRNELQSTISKINNAMNIIEATILIDPSNANLNTKAKGEKQLGELNNEVQSVQAELDKAREQRQEAQQAYVHSKGEQVKKEHIEASAKDKATYHLSDFAERLGKDCFAGKGYEDLGLAFGFGETKSFHPDSEEFKYIQELGKEINSESDKKGEAIVIEALQAMLTVLNKHGIELTEKGNSLMKHFKAETNK
;
A
#
# COMPACT_ATOMS: atom_id res chain seq x y z
N MET A 1 -12.33 -18.20 13.97
CA MET A 1 -11.49 -17.03 14.31
C MET A 1 -10.12 -17.38 14.91
N LYS A 2 -9.74 -18.66 15.08
CA LYS A 2 -8.55 -19.03 15.87
C LYS A 2 -7.19 -18.96 15.14
N ASN A 3 -7.15 -18.73 13.82
CA ASN A 3 -5.91 -18.72 13.03
C ASN A 3 -5.60 -17.38 12.34
N LEU A 4 -6.34 -16.30 12.62
CA LEU A 4 -6.14 -15.01 11.94
C LEU A 4 -4.96 -14.18 12.47
N LEU A 5 -4.37 -14.58 13.61
CA LEU A 5 -3.45 -13.75 14.40
C LEU A 5 -2.07 -14.39 14.63
N GLU A 6 -1.79 -15.54 14.02
CA GLU A 6 -0.47 -16.17 14.15
C GLU A 6 0.54 -15.57 13.15
N GLY A 7 1.24 -14.53 13.61
CA GLY A 7 2.70 -14.42 13.46
C GLY A 7 3.31 -14.21 12.06
N ASN A 8 3.26 -12.97 11.56
CA ASN A 8 4.40 -12.06 11.25
C ASN A 8 5.76 -12.56 10.70
N ASN A 9 5.94 -13.75 10.12
CA ASN A 9 7.22 -14.08 9.42
C ASN A 9 7.11 -15.02 8.21
N LYS A 10 5.90 -15.38 7.76
CA LYS A 10 5.75 -15.98 6.42
C LYS A 10 5.63 -14.87 5.39
N LYS A 11 6.46 -14.94 4.35
CA LYS A 11 6.40 -14.06 3.19
C LYS A 11 4.96 -14.09 2.64
N VAL A 12 4.19 -13.03 2.91
CA VAL A 12 2.79 -12.93 2.49
C VAL A 12 2.77 -12.91 0.96
N LYS A 13 1.94 -13.76 0.35
CA LYS A 13 1.77 -13.77 -1.11
C LYS A 13 1.18 -12.44 -1.57
N THR A 14 1.47 -12.03 -2.80
CA THR A 14 0.77 -10.88 -3.39
C THR A 14 -0.72 -11.19 -3.54
N VAL A 15 -1.55 -10.16 -3.64
CA VAL A 15 -3.00 -10.32 -3.80
C VAL A 15 -3.33 -11.08 -5.08
N GLU A 16 -2.59 -10.85 -6.16
CA GLU A 16 -2.76 -11.53 -7.45
C GLU A 16 -2.42 -13.02 -7.34
N ALA A 17 -1.32 -13.36 -6.66
CA ALA A 17 -0.94 -14.76 -6.45
C ALA A 17 -1.97 -15.50 -5.59
N ALA A 18 -2.46 -14.87 -4.52
CA ALA A 18 -3.49 -15.46 -3.66
C ALA A 18 -4.85 -15.59 -4.39
N GLN A 19 -5.22 -14.61 -5.22
CA GLN A 19 -6.42 -14.70 -6.06
C GLN A 19 -6.31 -15.80 -7.12
N SER A 20 -5.14 -15.96 -7.73
CA SER A 20 -4.89 -17.03 -8.70
C SER A 20 -5.05 -18.42 -8.07
N ASP A 21 -4.54 -18.61 -6.85
CA ASP A 21 -4.71 -19.87 -6.13
C ASP A 21 -6.18 -20.12 -5.75
N LEU A 22 -6.90 -19.09 -5.30
CA LEU A 22 -8.34 -19.19 -5.04
C LEU A 22 -9.13 -19.58 -6.30
N ASN A 23 -8.84 -18.95 -7.44
CA ASN A 23 -9.51 -19.27 -8.72
C ASN A 23 -9.28 -20.72 -9.14
N LYS A 24 -8.06 -21.24 -9.01
CA LYS A 24 -7.75 -22.64 -9.35
C LYS A 24 -8.56 -23.61 -8.50
N VAL A 25 -8.73 -23.32 -7.21
CA VAL A 25 -9.50 -24.17 -6.32
C VAL A 25 -11.00 -24.04 -6.59
N ASP A 26 -11.50 -22.84 -6.92
CA ASP A 26 -12.88 -22.65 -7.36
C ASP A 26 -13.19 -23.45 -8.63
N GLU A 27 -12.30 -23.41 -9.63
CA GLU A 27 -12.41 -24.22 -10.85
C GLU A 27 -12.42 -25.72 -10.55
N LEU A 28 -11.57 -26.18 -9.63
CA LEU A 28 -11.53 -27.58 -9.19
C LEU A 28 -12.86 -27.99 -8.53
N VAL A 29 -13.41 -27.16 -7.64
CA VAL A 29 -14.69 -27.44 -6.98
C VAL A 29 -15.82 -27.54 -8.02
N VAL A 30 -15.90 -26.61 -8.96
CA VAL A 30 -16.91 -26.62 -10.03
C VAL A 30 -16.78 -27.86 -10.91
N SER A 31 -15.54 -28.24 -11.27
CA SER A 31 -15.26 -29.44 -12.06
C SER A 31 -15.74 -30.71 -11.35
N LEU A 32 -15.42 -30.86 -10.05
CA LEU A 32 -15.84 -32.01 -9.24
C LEU A 32 -17.37 -32.04 -9.03
N GLU A 33 -18.01 -30.88 -8.82
CA GLU A 33 -19.47 -30.79 -8.71
C GLU A 33 -20.15 -31.23 -10.01
N THR A 34 -19.61 -30.80 -11.16
CA THR A 34 -20.10 -31.18 -12.48
C THR A 34 -19.97 -32.69 -12.67
N LYS A 35 -18.79 -33.26 -12.41
CA LYS A 35 -18.53 -34.70 -12.53
C LYS A 35 -19.47 -35.51 -11.64
N ARG A 36 -19.67 -35.10 -10.38
CA ARG A 36 -20.59 -35.77 -9.45
C ARG A 36 -22.02 -35.77 -9.99
N ASN A 37 -22.49 -34.65 -10.52
CA ASN A 37 -23.85 -34.53 -11.04
C ASN A 37 -24.06 -35.39 -12.31
N GLU A 38 -23.04 -35.48 -13.18
CA GLU A 38 -23.06 -36.37 -14.35
C GLU A 38 -23.13 -37.85 -13.96
N LEU A 39 -22.35 -38.26 -12.94
CA LEU A 39 -22.40 -39.62 -12.40
C LEU A 39 -23.77 -39.95 -11.80
N GLN A 40 -24.34 -39.04 -11.00
CA GLN A 40 -25.68 -39.22 -10.43
C GLN A 40 -26.79 -39.29 -11.50
N SER A 41 -26.67 -38.49 -12.56
CA SER A 41 -27.57 -38.58 -13.71
C SER A 41 -27.47 -39.93 -14.41
N THR A 42 -26.26 -40.46 -14.58
CA THR A 42 -26.00 -41.77 -15.17
C THR A 42 -26.56 -42.90 -14.32
N ILE A 43 -26.33 -42.86 -12.99
CA ILE A 43 -26.90 -43.81 -12.03
C ILE A 43 -28.43 -43.83 -12.13
N SER A 44 -29.07 -42.65 -12.19
CA SER A 44 -30.53 -42.53 -12.31
C SER A 44 -31.06 -43.18 -13.59
N LYS A 45 -30.36 -43.00 -14.72
CA LYS A 45 -30.71 -43.65 -16.00
C LYS A 45 -30.57 -45.17 -15.92
N ILE A 46 -29.50 -45.68 -15.30
CA ILE A 46 -29.29 -47.12 -15.15
C ILE A 46 -30.34 -47.72 -14.21
N ASN A 47 -30.65 -47.08 -13.08
CA ASN A 47 -31.74 -47.52 -12.19
C ASN A 47 -33.08 -47.62 -12.93
N ASN A 48 -33.41 -46.63 -13.77
CA ASN A 48 -34.62 -46.69 -14.59
C ASN A 48 -34.60 -47.86 -15.59
N ALA A 49 -33.47 -48.10 -16.26
CA ALA A 49 -33.32 -49.24 -17.15
C ALA A 49 -33.45 -50.58 -16.40
N MET A 50 -32.87 -50.66 -15.21
CA MET A 50 -32.95 -51.84 -14.34
C MET A 50 -34.39 -52.15 -13.91
N ASN A 51 -35.18 -51.14 -13.55
CA ASN A 51 -36.61 -51.33 -13.23
C ASN A 51 -37.39 -51.91 -14.41
N ILE A 52 -37.08 -51.49 -15.65
CA ILE A 52 -37.71 -52.05 -16.87
C ILE A 52 -37.28 -53.50 -17.09
N ILE A 53 -35.99 -53.80 -16.89
CA ILE A 53 -35.46 -55.17 -17.01
C ILE A 53 -36.11 -56.09 -15.97
N GLU A 54 -36.28 -55.63 -14.73
CA GLU A 54 -36.98 -56.39 -13.69
C GLU A 54 -38.42 -56.72 -14.07
N ALA A 55 -39.18 -55.73 -14.59
CA ALA A 55 -40.52 -55.96 -15.10
C ALA A 55 -40.52 -56.96 -16.27
N THR A 56 -39.51 -56.91 -17.13
CA THR A 56 -39.37 -57.82 -18.29
C THR A 56 -39.07 -59.25 -17.85
N ILE A 57 -38.21 -59.44 -16.84
CA ILE A 57 -37.89 -60.76 -16.28
C ILE A 57 -39.14 -61.43 -15.69
N LEU A 58 -40.05 -60.65 -15.08
CA LEU A 58 -41.31 -61.18 -14.55
C LEU A 58 -42.24 -61.70 -15.66
N ILE A 59 -42.18 -61.11 -16.86
CA ILE A 59 -42.98 -61.51 -18.03
C ILE A 59 -42.30 -62.65 -18.80
N ASP A 60 -40.98 -62.56 -18.99
CA ASP A 60 -40.15 -63.52 -19.72
C ASP A 60 -38.79 -63.74 -19.02
N PRO A 61 -38.67 -64.79 -18.19
CA PRO A 61 -37.48 -65.06 -17.38
C PRO A 61 -36.36 -65.74 -18.17
N SER A 62 -35.91 -65.13 -19.27
CA SER A 62 -34.80 -65.64 -20.07
C SER A 62 -33.43 -65.38 -19.41
N ASN A 63 -32.46 -66.27 -19.65
CA ASN A 63 -31.07 -66.09 -19.20
C ASN A 63 -30.43 -64.79 -19.73
N ALA A 64 -30.86 -64.30 -20.90
CA ALA A 64 -30.37 -63.05 -21.46
C ALA A 64 -30.78 -61.83 -20.60
N ASN A 65 -32.02 -61.82 -20.10
CA ASN A 65 -32.53 -60.75 -19.24
C ASN A 65 -31.85 -60.77 -17.86
N LEU A 66 -31.67 -61.96 -17.27
CA LEU A 66 -30.95 -62.13 -16.01
C LEU A 66 -29.48 -61.66 -16.09
N ASN A 67 -28.78 -62.02 -17.17
CA ASN A 67 -27.40 -61.58 -17.40
C ASN A 67 -27.29 -60.06 -17.59
N THR A 68 -28.28 -59.44 -18.24
CA THR A 68 -28.31 -57.98 -18.42
C THR A 68 -28.53 -57.27 -17.08
N LYS A 69 -29.41 -57.80 -16.21
CA LYS A 69 -29.60 -57.31 -14.84
C LYS A 69 -28.30 -57.33 -14.04
N ALA A 70 -27.61 -58.47 -14.01
CA ALA A 70 -26.35 -58.62 -13.26
C ALA A 70 -25.25 -57.63 -13.73
N LYS A 71 -25.18 -57.35 -15.04
CA LYS A 71 -24.27 -56.32 -15.57
C LYS A 71 -24.62 -54.91 -15.08
N GLY A 72 -25.91 -54.57 -15.07
CA GLY A 72 -26.37 -53.28 -14.57
C GLY A 72 -26.11 -53.08 -13.08
N GLU A 73 -26.33 -54.12 -12.25
CA GLU A 73 -25.99 -54.10 -10.82
C GLU A 73 -24.50 -53.88 -10.59
N LYS A 74 -23.63 -54.57 -11.35
CA LYS A 74 -22.18 -54.35 -11.28
C LYS A 74 -21.81 -52.92 -11.64
N GLN A 75 -22.36 -52.39 -12.75
CA GLN A 75 -22.08 -51.03 -13.20
C GLN A 75 -22.58 -49.98 -12.19
N LEU A 76 -23.73 -50.20 -11.55
CA LEU A 76 -24.22 -49.35 -10.46
C LEU A 76 -23.27 -49.36 -9.26
N GLY A 77 -22.74 -50.52 -8.89
CA GLY A 77 -21.73 -50.63 -7.83
C GLY A 77 -20.47 -49.81 -8.15
N GLU A 78 -19.96 -49.93 -9.37
CA GLU A 78 -18.79 -49.17 -9.84
C GLU A 78 -19.05 -47.65 -9.83
N LEU A 79 -20.20 -47.20 -10.36
CA LEU A 79 -20.57 -45.78 -10.38
C LEU A 79 -20.79 -45.21 -8.97
N ASN A 80 -21.40 -45.98 -8.06
CA ASN A 80 -21.58 -45.55 -6.67
C ASN A 80 -20.24 -45.37 -5.96
N ASN A 81 -19.27 -46.25 -6.20
CA ASN A 81 -17.91 -46.11 -5.68
C ASN A 81 -17.22 -44.86 -6.26
N GLU A 82 -17.39 -44.58 -7.55
CA GLU A 82 -16.84 -43.37 -8.16
C GLU A 82 -17.47 -42.09 -7.57
N VAL A 83 -18.79 -42.08 -7.35
CA VAL A 83 -19.47 -40.96 -6.67
C VAL A 83 -18.90 -40.72 -5.27
N GLN A 84 -18.66 -41.78 -4.49
CA GLN A 84 -18.05 -41.64 -3.16
C GLN A 84 -16.62 -41.08 -3.24
N SER A 85 -15.82 -41.53 -4.22
CA SER A 85 -14.47 -41.01 -4.45
C SER A 85 -14.50 -39.52 -4.81
N VAL A 86 -15.36 -39.12 -5.75
CA VAL A 86 -15.52 -37.70 -6.15
C VAL A 86 -16.02 -36.86 -4.99
N GLN A 87 -16.92 -37.38 -4.16
CA GLN A 87 -17.42 -36.67 -2.98
C GLN A 87 -16.30 -36.41 -1.96
N ALA A 88 -15.43 -37.39 -1.71
CA ALA A 88 -14.28 -37.22 -0.83
C ALA A 88 -13.25 -36.21 -1.37
N GLU A 89 -13.03 -36.17 -2.69
CA GLU A 89 -12.18 -35.15 -3.33
C GLU A 89 -12.80 -33.76 -3.23
N LEU A 90 -14.12 -33.66 -3.39
CA LEU A 90 -14.88 -32.42 -3.31
C LEU A 90 -14.88 -31.84 -1.90
N ASP A 91 -14.95 -32.66 -0.86
CA ASP A 91 -14.83 -32.22 0.52
C ASP A 91 -13.43 -31.63 0.79
N LYS A 92 -12.36 -32.29 0.32
CA LYS A 92 -10.99 -31.76 0.40
C LYS A 92 -10.81 -30.46 -0.38
N ALA A 93 -11.36 -30.38 -1.59
CA ALA A 93 -11.29 -29.16 -2.41
C ALA A 93 -12.00 -27.98 -1.72
N ARG A 94 -13.11 -28.23 -1.01
CA ARG A 94 -13.83 -27.21 -0.22
C ARG A 94 -13.03 -26.73 0.99
N GLU A 95 -12.31 -27.61 1.67
CA GLU A 95 -11.38 -27.22 2.74
C GLU A 95 -10.25 -26.32 2.17
N GLN A 96 -9.61 -26.75 1.08
CA GLN A 96 -8.58 -25.98 0.38
C GLN A 96 -9.10 -24.61 -0.07
N ARG A 97 -10.35 -24.54 -0.52
CA ARG A 97 -11.00 -23.29 -0.92
C ARG A 97 -11.10 -22.33 0.26
N GLN A 98 -11.49 -22.83 1.43
CA GLN A 98 -11.58 -22.01 2.63
C GLN A 98 -10.21 -21.44 3.04
N GLU A 99 -9.16 -22.25 2.95
CA GLU A 99 -7.79 -21.81 3.21
C GLU A 99 -7.32 -20.77 2.19
N ALA A 100 -7.56 -21.01 0.89
CA ALA A 100 -7.22 -20.08 -0.18
C ALA A 100 -7.97 -18.74 -0.02
N GLN A 101 -9.24 -18.77 0.37
CA GLN A 101 -10.04 -17.58 0.66
C GLN A 101 -9.46 -16.80 1.84
N GLN A 102 -9.06 -17.47 2.91
CA GLN A 102 -8.43 -16.81 4.07
C GLN A 102 -7.09 -16.15 3.67
N ALA A 103 -6.28 -16.85 2.89
CA ALA A 103 -5.02 -16.32 2.38
C ALA A 103 -5.24 -15.08 1.50
N TYR A 104 -6.23 -15.10 0.60
CA TYR A 104 -6.58 -13.96 -0.24
C TYR A 104 -7.01 -12.74 0.59
N VAL A 105 -7.91 -12.93 1.55
CA VAL A 105 -8.37 -11.85 2.44
C VAL A 105 -7.21 -11.28 3.27
N HIS A 106 -6.34 -12.15 3.79
CA HIS A 106 -5.15 -11.71 4.52
C HIS A 106 -4.19 -10.90 3.65
N SER A 107 -3.88 -11.35 2.43
CA SER A 107 -3.05 -10.61 1.47
C SER A 107 -3.64 -9.24 1.16
N LYS A 108 -4.97 -9.15 0.95
CA LYS A 108 -5.65 -7.87 0.72
C LYS A 108 -5.55 -6.94 1.93
N GLY A 109 -5.71 -7.49 3.14
CA GLY A 109 -5.55 -6.73 4.39
C GLY A 109 -4.15 -6.15 4.56
N GLU A 110 -3.10 -6.94 4.30
CA GLU A 110 -1.71 -6.46 4.39
C GLU A 110 -1.37 -5.42 3.31
N GLN A 111 -1.92 -5.54 2.09
CA GLN A 111 -1.77 -4.51 1.07
C GLN A 111 -2.38 -3.17 1.53
N VAL A 112 -3.64 -3.19 2.00
CA VAL A 112 -4.32 -1.98 2.49
C VAL A 112 -3.59 -1.37 3.67
N LYS A 113 -3.10 -2.20 4.59
CA LYS A 113 -2.29 -1.75 5.73
C LYS A 113 -1.02 -1.04 5.28
N LYS A 114 -0.32 -1.56 4.27
CA LYS A 114 0.86 -0.91 3.69
C LYS A 114 0.50 0.45 3.09
N GLU A 115 -0.55 0.51 2.27
CA GLU A 115 -1.04 1.75 1.66
C GLU A 115 -1.44 2.79 2.73
N HIS A 116 -2.09 2.36 3.82
CA HIS A 116 -2.42 3.21 4.97
C HIS A 116 -1.19 3.73 5.71
N ILE A 117 -0.18 2.89 5.93
CA ILE A 117 1.08 3.32 6.54
C ILE A 117 1.75 4.38 5.67
N GLU A 118 1.81 4.17 4.35
CA GLU A 118 2.40 5.13 3.41
C GLU A 118 1.64 6.46 3.41
N ALA A 119 0.31 6.44 3.37
CA ALA A 119 -0.51 7.65 3.47
C ALA A 119 -0.33 8.37 4.81
N SER A 120 -0.42 7.63 5.92
CA SER A 120 -0.30 8.19 7.26
C SER A 120 1.11 8.75 7.53
N ALA A 121 2.16 8.15 6.95
CA ALA A 121 3.52 8.66 7.06
C ALA A 121 3.64 10.08 6.47
N LYS A 122 2.94 10.39 5.38
CA LYS A 122 2.93 11.74 4.78
C LYS A 122 2.24 12.76 5.68
N ASP A 123 1.10 12.40 6.26
CA ASP A 123 0.39 13.25 7.20
C ASP A 123 1.25 13.53 8.45
N LYS A 124 1.89 12.48 8.99
CA LYS A 124 2.79 12.59 10.13
C LYS A 124 4.01 13.44 9.81
N ALA A 125 4.62 13.29 8.63
CA ALA A 125 5.72 14.14 8.21
C ALA A 125 5.32 15.62 8.18
N THR A 126 4.14 15.94 7.64
CA THR A 126 3.60 17.31 7.62
C THR A 126 3.39 17.86 9.03
N TYR A 127 2.82 17.06 9.93
CA TYR A 127 2.66 17.42 11.35
C TYR A 127 4.00 17.72 12.02
N HIS A 128 4.98 16.82 11.87
CA HIS A 128 6.31 16.97 12.48
C HIS A 128 7.07 18.17 11.93
N LEU A 129 6.93 18.49 10.64
CA LEU A 129 7.50 19.70 10.04
C LEU A 129 6.88 20.97 10.63
N SER A 130 5.56 20.98 10.83
CA SER A 130 4.86 22.13 11.44
C SER A 130 5.31 22.34 12.89
N ASP A 131 5.32 21.27 13.70
CA ASP A 131 5.78 21.33 15.09
C ASP A 131 7.26 21.75 15.18
N PHE A 132 8.11 21.27 14.28
CA PHE A 132 9.50 21.69 14.20
C PHE A 132 9.64 23.18 13.86
N ALA A 133 8.87 23.67 12.88
CA ALA A 133 8.88 25.09 12.49
C ALA A 133 8.38 26.01 13.62
N GLU A 134 7.39 25.58 14.41
CA GLU A 134 6.90 26.34 15.57
C GLU A 134 7.94 26.41 16.71
N ARG A 135 8.75 25.35 16.86
CA ARG A 135 9.80 25.28 17.89
C ARG A 135 11.10 25.97 17.49
N LEU A 136 11.30 26.22 16.19
CA LEU A 136 12.48 26.89 15.66
C LEU A 136 12.47 28.37 16.08
N GLY A 137 13.21 28.68 17.14
CA GLY A 137 13.48 30.04 17.61
C GLY A 137 14.81 30.59 17.09
N LYS A 138 15.02 31.91 17.20
CA LYS A 138 16.30 32.56 16.83
C LYS A 138 17.48 32.04 17.67
N ASP A 139 17.21 31.62 18.89
CA ASP A 139 18.16 31.03 19.84
C ASP A 139 18.65 29.63 19.46
N CYS A 140 18.03 28.99 18.46
CA CYS A 140 18.52 27.74 17.88
C CYS A 140 19.75 27.94 16.96
N PHE A 141 20.11 29.19 16.64
CA PHE A 141 21.19 29.50 15.70
C PHE A 141 22.26 30.39 16.34
N ALA A 142 23.52 29.98 16.21
CA ALA A 142 24.65 30.78 16.67
C ALA A 142 25.04 31.81 15.60
N GLY A 143 25.00 33.09 15.96
CA GLY A 143 25.60 34.18 15.16
C GLY A 143 27.03 34.49 15.63
N LYS A 144 27.86 35.01 14.72
CA LYS A 144 29.12 35.66 15.11
C LYS A 144 28.87 37.15 15.33
N GLY A 145 29.60 37.73 16.31
CA GLY A 145 29.67 39.18 16.45
C GLY A 145 30.42 39.82 15.29
N TYR A 146 30.19 41.11 15.09
CA TYR A 146 30.84 41.92 14.05
C TYR A 146 31.81 42.92 14.68
N GLU A 147 32.85 43.29 13.93
CA GLU A 147 33.83 44.31 14.32
C GLU A 147 33.24 45.73 14.17
N ASP A 148 33.69 46.68 15.00
CA ASP A 148 33.31 48.10 14.88
C ASP A 148 33.90 48.67 13.58
N LEU A 149 33.03 49.17 12.70
CA LEU A 149 33.44 49.68 11.38
C LEU A 149 34.35 50.92 11.50
N GLY A 150 34.13 51.79 12.48
CA GLY A 150 35.01 52.92 12.75
C GLY A 150 36.44 52.48 13.10
N LEU A 151 36.59 51.41 13.88
CA LEU A 151 37.91 50.82 14.15
C LEU A 151 38.51 50.18 12.90
N ALA A 152 37.72 49.40 12.15
CA ALA A 152 38.18 48.72 10.95
C ALA A 152 38.68 49.68 9.85
N PHE A 153 38.07 50.85 9.75
CA PHE A 153 38.45 51.90 8.79
C PHE A 153 39.44 52.94 9.36
N GLY A 154 39.87 52.80 10.62
CA GLY A 154 40.90 53.65 11.22
C GLY A 154 40.40 55.01 11.75
N PHE A 155 39.10 55.20 11.90
CA PHE A 155 38.49 56.43 12.43
C PHE A 155 38.34 56.45 13.96
N GLY A 156 38.55 55.31 14.62
CA GLY A 156 38.30 55.12 16.05
C GLY A 156 36.93 54.51 16.32
N GLU A 157 36.57 54.31 17.60
CA GLU A 157 35.31 53.65 17.96
C GLU A 157 34.09 54.45 17.46
N THR A 158 33.15 53.80 16.76
CA THR A 158 32.00 54.46 16.13
C THR A 158 31.13 55.22 17.14
N LYS A 159 31.03 54.72 18.39
CA LYS A 159 30.29 55.36 19.49
C LYS A 159 30.84 56.74 19.92
N SER A 160 32.07 57.06 19.52
CA SER A 160 32.78 58.27 19.91
C SER A 160 32.69 59.38 18.86
N PHE A 161 32.01 59.13 17.73
CA PHE A 161 31.90 60.11 16.65
C PHE A 161 30.91 61.23 16.97
N HIS A 162 31.20 62.43 16.46
CA HIS A 162 30.23 63.53 16.47
C HIS A 162 29.16 63.26 15.40
N PRO A 163 27.85 63.44 15.68
CA PRO A 163 26.77 63.11 14.74
C PRO A 163 26.85 63.82 13.37
N ASP A 164 27.54 64.96 13.31
CA ASP A 164 27.70 65.73 12.07
C ASP A 164 29.03 65.47 11.33
N SER A 165 29.90 64.59 11.85
CA SER A 165 31.21 64.33 11.26
C SER A 165 31.11 63.56 9.94
N GLU A 166 32.08 63.76 9.05
CA GLU A 166 32.12 63.08 7.76
C GLU A 166 32.36 61.57 7.94
N GLU A 167 33.14 61.18 8.95
CA GLU A 167 33.37 59.78 9.33
C GLU A 167 32.07 59.11 9.79
N PHE A 168 31.25 59.81 10.59
CA PHE A 168 29.96 59.29 11.04
C PHE A 168 28.98 59.12 9.88
N LYS A 169 28.88 60.10 8.96
CA LYS A 169 28.05 59.98 7.76
C LYS A 169 28.51 58.84 6.86
N TYR A 170 29.83 58.69 6.66
CA TYR A 170 30.40 57.61 5.88
C TYR A 170 30.05 56.23 6.46
N ILE A 171 30.27 56.03 7.76
CA ILE A 171 29.95 54.76 8.44
C ILE A 171 28.45 54.48 8.45
N GLN A 172 27.58 55.50 8.54
CA GLN A 172 26.14 55.31 8.40
C GLN A 172 25.73 54.83 7.01
N GLU A 173 26.23 55.44 5.95
CA GLU A 173 25.92 55.01 4.58
C GLU A 173 26.47 53.60 4.30
N LEU A 174 27.69 53.31 4.75
CA LEU A 174 28.25 51.96 4.67
C LEU A 174 27.42 50.95 5.46
N GLY A 175 26.92 51.32 6.64
CA GLY A 175 26.02 50.49 7.43
C GLY A 175 24.70 50.17 6.72
N LYS A 176 24.12 51.14 5.97
CA LYS A 176 22.93 50.89 5.14
C LYS A 176 23.23 49.92 4.00
N GLU A 177 24.37 50.09 3.33
CA GLU A 177 24.82 49.18 2.27
C GLU A 177 25.03 47.76 2.80
N ILE A 178 25.79 47.61 3.90
CA ILE A 178 26.04 46.32 4.55
C ILE A 178 24.73 45.66 4.98
N ASN A 179 23.80 46.40 5.58
CA ASN A 179 22.50 45.85 5.97
C ASN A 179 21.73 45.37 4.75
N SER A 180 21.65 46.18 3.69
CA SER A 180 20.95 45.78 2.46
C SER A 180 21.57 44.55 1.81
N GLU A 181 22.90 44.46 1.75
CA GLU A 181 23.56 43.28 1.16
C GLU A 181 23.44 42.05 2.06
N SER A 182 23.50 42.23 3.38
CA SER A 182 23.33 41.16 4.36
C SER A 182 21.92 40.59 4.34
N ASP A 183 20.90 41.43 4.19
CA ASP A 183 19.51 41.01 4.04
C ASP A 183 19.35 40.14 2.78
N LYS A 184 19.85 40.61 1.62
CA LYS A 184 19.82 39.83 0.37
C LYS A 184 20.54 38.49 0.49
N LYS A 185 21.71 38.46 1.12
CA LYS A 185 22.47 37.22 1.37
C LYS A 185 21.71 36.28 2.33
N GLY A 186 21.10 36.84 3.38
CA GLY A 186 20.27 36.10 4.33
C GLY A 186 19.07 35.44 3.64
N GLU A 187 18.35 36.18 2.80
CA GLU A 187 17.24 35.66 2.00
C GLU A 187 17.67 34.53 1.06
N ALA A 188 18.82 34.70 0.38
CA ALA A 188 19.35 33.66 -0.51
C ALA A 188 19.63 32.34 0.23
N ILE A 189 20.22 32.41 1.43
CA ILE A 189 20.46 31.23 2.28
C ILE A 189 19.13 30.53 2.64
N VAL A 190 18.11 31.29 3.03
CA VAL A 190 16.78 30.74 3.37
C VAL A 190 16.15 30.05 2.16
N ILE A 191 16.23 30.66 0.98
CA ILE A 191 15.69 30.08 -0.26
C ILE A 191 16.39 28.74 -0.58
N GLU A 192 17.71 28.68 -0.48
CA GLU A 192 18.47 27.45 -0.73
C GLU A 192 18.03 26.34 0.23
N ALA A 193 17.92 26.65 1.52
CA ALA A 193 17.44 25.70 2.54
C ALA A 193 16.02 25.19 2.24
N LEU A 194 15.10 26.10 1.88
CA LEU A 194 13.72 25.73 1.52
C LEU A 194 13.66 24.87 0.24
N GLN A 195 14.48 25.15 -0.76
CA GLN A 195 14.55 24.35 -1.99
C GLN A 195 15.10 22.94 -1.72
N ALA A 196 16.12 22.81 -0.86
CA ALA A 196 16.63 21.52 -0.44
C ALA A 196 15.55 20.72 0.31
N MET A 197 14.83 21.35 1.24
CA MET A 197 13.69 20.74 1.93
C MET A 197 12.62 20.27 0.93
N LEU A 198 12.21 21.12 0.00
CA LEU A 198 11.21 20.79 -1.01
C LEU A 198 11.63 19.62 -1.90
N THR A 199 12.91 19.52 -2.24
CA THR A 199 13.44 18.39 -3.01
C THR A 199 13.20 17.07 -2.27
N VAL A 200 13.43 17.04 -0.95
CA VAL A 200 13.17 15.87 -0.12
C VAL A 200 11.67 15.58 0.00
N LEU A 201 10.84 16.60 0.24
CA LEU A 201 9.38 16.44 0.34
C LEU A 201 8.77 15.87 -0.96
N ASN A 202 9.17 16.42 -2.11
CA ASN A 202 8.71 15.97 -3.41
C ASN A 202 9.15 14.53 -3.71
N LYS A 203 10.37 14.12 -3.30
CA LYS A 203 10.82 12.73 -3.42
C LYS A 203 9.91 11.75 -2.68
N HIS A 204 9.28 12.20 -1.59
CA HIS A 204 8.32 11.41 -0.81
C HIS A 204 6.85 11.70 -1.19
N GLY A 205 6.60 12.46 -2.26
CA GLY A 205 5.26 12.80 -2.73
C GLY A 205 4.45 13.61 -1.72
N ILE A 206 5.12 14.51 -0.99
CA ILE A 206 4.52 15.52 -0.12
C ILE A 206 4.63 16.86 -0.86
N GLU A 207 3.48 17.41 -1.27
CA GLU A 207 3.42 18.63 -2.05
C GLU A 207 3.01 19.83 -1.18
N LEU A 208 3.46 21.02 -1.56
CA LEU A 208 2.99 22.25 -0.93
C LEU A 208 1.55 22.55 -1.34
N THR A 209 0.78 23.06 -0.38
CA THR A 209 -0.52 23.68 -0.67
C THR A 209 -0.35 24.96 -1.49
N GLU A 210 -1.45 25.48 -2.04
CA GLU A 210 -1.45 26.79 -2.73
C GLU A 210 -0.85 27.91 -1.86
N LYS A 211 -1.18 27.91 -0.56
CA LYS A 211 -0.60 28.85 0.40
C LYS A 211 0.93 28.69 0.50
N GLY A 212 1.41 27.46 0.61
CA GLY A 212 2.86 27.17 0.65
C GLY A 212 3.56 27.60 -0.64
N ASN A 213 2.96 27.33 -1.79
CA ASN A 213 3.49 27.76 -3.09
C ASN A 213 3.53 29.29 -3.24
N SER A 214 2.51 29.99 -2.74
CA SER A 214 2.49 31.45 -2.72
C SER A 214 3.62 32.03 -1.86
N LEU A 215 3.85 31.45 -0.67
CA LEU A 215 4.95 31.85 0.21
C LEU A 215 6.32 31.67 -0.47
N MET A 216 6.54 30.53 -1.12
CA MET A 216 7.78 30.27 -1.88
C MET A 216 8.01 31.26 -3.03
N LYS A 217 6.94 31.72 -3.69
CA LYS A 217 7.03 32.73 -4.75
C LYS A 217 7.43 34.10 -4.22
N HIS A 218 6.95 34.47 -3.03
CA HIS A 218 7.29 35.74 -2.40
C HIS A 218 8.80 35.85 -2.15
N PHE A 219 9.40 34.84 -1.53
CA PHE A 219 10.85 34.79 -1.28
C PHE A 219 11.67 34.87 -2.58
N LYS A 220 11.26 34.17 -3.66
CA LYS A 220 11.97 34.21 -4.95
C LYS A 220 11.89 35.57 -5.67
N ALA A 221 10.84 36.35 -5.44
CA ALA A 221 10.65 37.64 -6.09
C ALA A 221 11.46 38.77 -5.44
N GLU A 222 11.80 38.63 -4.16
CA GLU A 222 12.57 39.63 -3.39
C GLU A 222 14.07 39.52 -3.64
N THR A 223 14.61 38.31 -3.84
CA THR A 223 16.03 38.11 -4.20
C THR A 223 16.43 38.56 -5.62
N ASN A 224 15.47 38.86 -6.49
CA ASN A 224 15.71 39.30 -7.88
C ASN A 224 15.59 40.84 -8.05
N LYS A 225 15.44 41.59 -6.96
CA LYS A 225 15.46 43.07 -6.92
C LYS A 225 16.73 43.59 -6.22
#